data_AF-A0A7C2L7F3-F1
#
_entry.id   AF-A0A7C2L7F3-F1
#
_cell.length_a   1.000
_cell.length_b   1.000
_cell.length_c   1.000
_cell.angle_alpha   90.00
_cell.angle_beta   90.00
_cell.angle_gamma   90.00
#
_symmetry.space_group_name_H-M   'P 1'
#
loop_
_entity.id
_entity.type
_entity.pdbx_description
1 polymer ?
#
loop_
_entity_poly.entity_id
_entity_poly.type
_entity_poly.pdbx_seq_one_letter_code
_entity_poly.pdbx_strand_id
1 'polypeptide(L)'
;MIELSTISIFLTNLIILIGIFIIISLSLNLEYGYAGIPNFGKLLAVAGGAYFVGAVSGRILALAYGQPAGLSYIDKNLEVIGFLNNVLSSSPLQSIGFLVLSLIGAAFFGGLLGYVASYPAIRLRGDYLAITLLAMGEILWVIADNWQPFIGGSMGVRIPDPFRWVG
;
A
#
# COMPACT_ATOMS: atom_id res chain seq x y z
N MET A 1 -18.03 27.15 11.94
CA MET A 1 -17.29 26.45 13.00
C MET A 1 -16.73 25.19 12.40
N ILE A 2 -15.43 24.91 12.57
CA ILE A 2 -14.86 23.64 12.13
C ILE A 2 -15.42 22.56 13.06
N GLU A 3 -16.05 21.53 12.51
CA GLU A 3 -16.53 20.40 13.32
C GLU A 3 -15.34 19.62 13.90
N LEU A 4 -15.43 19.27 15.18
CA LEU A 4 -14.39 18.49 15.89
C LEU A 4 -14.09 17.15 15.19
N SER A 5 -15.08 16.57 14.51
CA SER A 5 -14.98 15.38 13.67
C SER A 5 -13.97 15.55 12.53
N THR A 6 -14.06 16.67 11.80
CA THR A 6 -13.16 16.99 10.67
C THR A 6 -11.72 17.16 11.13
N ILE A 7 -11.51 17.79 12.30
CA ILE A 7 -10.18 17.95 12.89
C ILE A 7 -9.57 16.59 13.25
N SER A 8 -10.36 15.70 13.86
CA SER A 8 -9.89 14.37 14.24
C SER A 8 -9.48 13.53 13.02
N ILE A 9 -10.31 13.50 11.96
CA ILE A 9 -9.98 12.78 10.72
C ILE A 9 -8.71 13.33 10.07
N PHE A 10 -8.57 14.67 10.03
CA PHE A 10 -7.39 15.32 9.51
C PHE A 10 -6.12 14.92 10.29
N LEU A 11 -6.17 15.00 11.63
CA LEU A 11 -5.03 14.63 12.47
C LEU A 11 -4.66 13.15 12.33
N THR A 12 -5.64 12.25 12.26
CA THR A 12 -5.38 10.82 12.04
C THR A 12 -4.69 10.59 10.70
N ASN A 13 -5.18 11.20 9.61
CA ASN A 13 -4.55 11.09 8.29
C ASN A 13 -3.13 11.68 8.28
N LEU A 14 -2.91 12.79 8.97
CA LEU A 14 -1.60 13.41 9.10
C LEU A 14 -0.62 12.51 9.85
N ILE A 15 -1.05 11.92 10.97
CA ILE A 15 -0.21 10.99 11.76
C ILE A 15 0.11 9.74 10.94
N ILE A 16 -0.84 9.20 10.17
CA ILE A 16 -0.60 8.06 9.28
C ILE A 16 0.46 8.44 8.23
N LEU A 17 0.33 9.60 7.58
CA LEU A 17 1.29 10.07 6.58
C LEU A 17 2.71 10.21 7.16
N ILE A 18 2.81 10.89 8.31
CA ILE A 18 4.08 11.06 9.03
C ILE A 18 4.64 9.70 9.44
N GLY A 19 3.82 8.79 9.95
CA GLY A 19 4.22 7.45 10.35
C GLY A 19 4.83 6.65 9.20
N ILE A 20 4.21 6.69 8.02
CA ILE A 20 4.75 6.02 6.82
C ILE A 20 6.14 6.57 6.48
N PHE A 21 6.31 7.90 6.43
CA PHE A 21 7.61 8.51 6.13
C PHE A 21 8.67 8.24 7.21
N ILE A 22 8.28 8.18 8.48
CA ILE A 22 9.18 7.80 9.59
C ILE A 22 9.67 6.37 9.39
N ILE A 23 8.78 5.43 9.09
CA ILE A 23 9.15 4.02 8.89
C ILE A 23 10.14 3.89 7.72
N ILE A 24 9.85 4.55 6.60
CA ILE A 24 10.71 4.52 5.40
C ILE A 24 12.07 5.16 5.68
N SER A 25 12.07 6.34 6.32
CA SER A 25 13.29 7.08 6.65
C SER A 25 14.17 6.33 7.65
N LEU A 26 13.58 5.80 8.72
CA LEU A 26 14.29 4.98 9.71
C LEU A 26 14.88 3.73 9.05
N SER A 27 14.12 3.07 8.19
CA SER A 27 14.60 1.91 7.44
C SER A 27 15.76 2.27 6.50
N LEU A 28 15.74 3.43 5.82
CA LEU A 28 16.86 3.90 4.99
C LEU A 28 18.09 4.25 5.82
N ASN A 29 17.90 4.90 6.96
CA ASN A 29 18.99 5.25 7.87
C ASN A 29 19.65 4.00 8.43
N LEU A 30 18.89 2.92 8.67
CA LEU A 30 19.48 1.64 9.08
C LEU A 30 20.33 1.01 7.96
N GLU A 31 19.84 1.00 6.73
CA GLU A 31 20.56 0.44 5.58
C GLU A 31 21.81 1.27 5.22
N TYR A 32 21.64 2.57 5.01
CA TYR A 32 22.75 3.43 4.61
C TYR A 32 23.70 3.71 5.78
N GLY A 33 23.16 3.90 6.99
CA GLY A 33 23.96 4.23 8.17
C GLY A 33 24.82 3.07 8.66
N TYR A 34 24.30 1.82 8.66
CA TYR A 34 25.05 0.67 9.15
C TYR A 34 25.70 -0.17 8.06
N ALA A 35 25.05 -0.35 6.90
CA ALA A 35 25.61 -1.15 5.81
C ALA A 35 26.41 -0.30 4.80
N GLY A 36 26.26 1.04 4.81
CA GLY A 36 26.96 1.94 3.89
C GLY A 36 26.45 1.87 2.44
N ILE A 37 25.33 1.19 2.19
CA ILE A 37 24.76 0.99 0.86
C ILE A 37 23.57 1.93 0.67
N PRO A 38 23.65 2.94 -0.22
CA PRO A 38 22.51 3.77 -0.54
C PRO A 38 21.40 2.93 -1.20
N ASN A 39 20.22 2.87 -0.60
CA ASN A 39 19.09 2.12 -1.16
C ASN A 39 18.08 3.06 -1.85
N PHE A 40 18.40 3.46 -3.07
CA PHE A 40 17.49 4.26 -3.92
C PHE A 40 16.29 3.45 -4.45
N GLY A 41 16.31 2.12 -4.29
CA GLY A 41 15.27 1.21 -4.77
C GLY A 41 14.17 0.93 -3.76
N LYS A 42 14.24 1.52 -2.56
CA LYS A 42 13.28 1.27 -1.49
C LYS A 42 11.83 1.54 -1.90
N LEU A 43 11.63 2.53 -2.77
CA LEU A 43 10.31 2.86 -3.30
C LEU A 43 9.64 1.65 -3.95
N LEU A 44 10.38 0.76 -4.60
CA LEU A 44 9.83 -0.45 -5.23
C LEU A 44 9.21 -1.40 -4.23
N ALA A 45 9.91 -1.67 -3.13
CA ALA A 45 9.42 -2.57 -2.09
C ALA A 45 8.22 -1.98 -1.36
N VAL A 46 8.27 -0.68 -1.06
CA VAL A 46 7.18 0.04 -0.38
C VAL A 46 5.94 0.14 -1.27
N ALA A 47 6.11 0.62 -2.51
CA ALA A 47 5.02 0.74 -3.48
C ALA A 47 4.44 -0.63 -3.83
N GLY A 48 5.29 -1.65 -3.96
CA GLY A 48 4.89 -3.03 -4.17
C GLY A 48 3.90 -3.56 -3.13
N GLY A 49 4.23 -3.37 -1.85
CA GLY A 49 3.32 -3.72 -0.74
C GLY A 49 2.03 -2.91 -0.78
N ALA A 50 2.12 -1.59 -0.97
CA ALA A 50 0.96 -0.70 -1.03
C ALA A 50 0.01 -1.06 -2.18
N TYR A 51 0.55 -1.35 -3.36
CA TYR A 51 -0.23 -1.70 -4.55
C TYR A 51 -0.82 -3.10 -4.45
N PHE A 52 -0.15 -4.04 -3.79
CA PHE A 52 -0.78 -5.33 -3.47
C PHE A 52 -2.03 -5.14 -2.61
N VAL A 53 -1.96 -4.30 -1.56
CA VAL A 53 -3.12 -4.05 -0.69
C VAL A 53 -4.24 -3.35 -1.46
N GLY A 54 -3.91 -2.35 -2.28
CA GLY A 54 -4.89 -1.64 -3.11
C GLY A 54 -5.53 -2.50 -4.20
N ALA A 55 -4.76 -3.38 -4.84
CA ALA A 55 -5.23 -4.19 -5.95
C ALA A 55 -5.93 -5.48 -5.51
N VAL A 56 -5.44 -6.14 -4.44
CA VAL A 56 -5.80 -7.53 -4.13
C VAL A 56 -6.60 -7.65 -2.85
N SER A 57 -6.17 -7.03 -1.75
CA SER A 57 -6.78 -7.26 -0.42
C SER A 57 -8.27 -6.91 -0.40
N GLY A 58 -8.65 -5.75 -0.93
CA GLY A 58 -10.06 -5.35 -1.00
C GLY A 58 -10.90 -6.27 -1.90
N ARG A 59 -10.33 -6.76 -3.00
CA ARG A 59 -10.99 -7.69 -3.93
C ARG A 59 -11.19 -9.07 -3.31
N ILE A 60 -10.22 -9.59 -2.56
CA ILE A 60 -10.36 -10.87 -1.84
C ILE A 60 -11.53 -10.79 -0.86
N LEU A 61 -11.61 -9.69 -0.10
CA LEU A 61 -12.69 -9.50 0.84
C LEU A 61 -14.04 -9.35 0.12
N ALA A 62 -14.09 -8.61 -1.00
CA ALA A 62 -15.28 -8.49 -1.83
C ALA A 62 -15.74 -9.86 -2.38
N LEU A 63 -14.83 -10.70 -2.87
CA LEU A 63 -15.11 -12.06 -3.32
C LEU A 63 -15.72 -12.92 -2.22
N ALA A 64 -15.17 -12.84 -1.00
CA ALA A 64 -15.65 -13.62 0.14
C ALA A 64 -17.12 -13.31 0.50
N TYR A 65 -17.58 -12.09 0.24
CA TYR A 65 -18.96 -11.64 0.50
C TYR A 65 -19.84 -11.54 -0.75
N GLY A 66 -19.41 -12.12 -1.88
CA GLY A 66 -20.19 -12.13 -3.13
C GLY A 66 -20.36 -10.76 -3.80
N GLN A 67 -19.50 -9.80 -3.46
CA GLN A 67 -19.48 -8.47 -4.06
C GLN A 67 -18.65 -8.46 -5.35
N PRO A 68 -18.90 -7.53 -6.29
CA PRO A 68 -18.16 -7.46 -7.55
C PRO A 68 -16.68 -7.18 -7.29
N ALA A 69 -15.82 -8.14 -7.64
CA ALA A 69 -14.37 -8.06 -7.42
C ALA A 69 -13.53 -7.94 -8.71
N GLY A 70 -14.19 -7.87 -9.87
CA GLY A 70 -13.54 -7.67 -11.17
C GLY A 70 -13.33 -6.19 -11.50
N LEU A 71 -13.43 -5.84 -12.79
CA LEU A 71 -13.33 -4.44 -13.25
C LEU A 71 -14.35 -3.52 -12.55
N SER A 72 -15.56 -4.04 -12.28
CA SER A 72 -16.63 -3.32 -11.58
C SER A 72 -16.33 -3.00 -10.11
N TYR A 73 -15.29 -3.59 -9.52
CA TYR A 73 -14.83 -3.23 -8.18
C TYR A 73 -14.34 -1.78 -8.14
N ILE A 74 -13.66 -1.33 -9.20
CA ILE A 74 -13.12 0.03 -9.28
C ILE A 74 -14.25 1.04 -9.46
N ASP A 75 -15.22 0.74 -10.33
CA ASP A 75 -16.35 1.63 -10.60
C ASP A 75 -17.26 1.81 -9.37
N LYS A 76 -17.51 0.73 -8.62
CA LYS A 76 -18.40 0.72 -7.45
C LYS A 76 -17.65 0.68 -6.12
N ASN A 77 -16.40 1.11 -6.12
CA ASN A 77 -15.50 0.92 -4.99
C ASN A 77 -16.05 1.49 -3.67
N LEU A 78 -16.66 2.67 -3.72
CA LEU A 78 -17.24 3.33 -2.54
C LEU A 78 -18.40 2.53 -1.92
N GLU A 79 -19.25 1.93 -2.76
CA GLU A 79 -20.40 1.14 -2.31
C GLU A 79 -19.95 -0.19 -1.71
N VAL A 80 -19.04 -0.88 -2.40
CA VAL A 80 -18.47 -2.17 -1.93
C VAL A 80 -17.77 -1.99 -0.59
N ILE A 81 -16.95 -0.95 -0.44
CA ILE A 81 -16.25 -0.68 0.83
C ILE A 81 -17.20 -0.30 1.94
N GLY A 82 -18.25 0.49 1.64
CA GLY A 82 -19.29 0.81 2.61
C GLY A 82 -19.93 -0.45 3.19
N PHE A 83 -20.27 -1.41 2.32
CA PHE A 83 -20.79 -2.71 2.75
C PHE A 83 -19.75 -3.51 3.56
N LEU A 84 -18.52 -3.61 3.06
CA LEU A 84 -17.46 -4.37 3.73
C LEU A 84 -17.17 -3.78 5.12
N ASN A 85 -17.13 -2.46 5.27
CA ASN A 85 -16.94 -1.80 6.56
C ASN A 85 -18.04 -2.18 7.57
N ASN A 86 -19.30 -2.29 7.14
CA ASN A 86 -20.39 -2.74 8.03
C ASN A 86 -20.21 -4.20 8.47
N VAL A 87 -19.71 -5.05 7.57
CA VAL A 87 -19.37 -6.45 7.89
C VAL A 87 -18.20 -6.52 8.87
N LEU A 88 -17.14 -5.73 8.65
CA LEU A 88 -15.99 -5.65 9.55
C LEU A 88 -16.37 -5.14 10.94
N SER A 89 -17.29 -4.17 11.04
CA SER A 89 -17.81 -3.69 12.33
C SER A 89 -18.55 -4.78 13.11
N SER A 90 -19.16 -5.74 12.42
CA SER A 90 -19.97 -6.79 13.05
C SER A 90 -19.12 -7.89 13.70
N SER A 91 -17.87 -8.11 13.26
CA SER A 91 -17.00 -9.12 13.86
C SER A 91 -15.51 -8.71 13.93
N PRO A 92 -14.95 -8.56 15.14
CA PRO A 92 -13.53 -8.22 15.31
C PRO A 92 -12.57 -9.27 14.72
N LEU A 93 -12.95 -10.55 14.74
CA LEU A 93 -12.11 -11.64 14.24
C LEU A 93 -11.84 -11.53 12.73
N GLN A 94 -12.86 -11.18 11.93
CA GLN A 94 -12.69 -11.01 10.48
C GLN A 94 -11.83 -9.79 10.15
N SER A 95 -11.98 -8.72 10.93
CA SER A 95 -11.17 -7.50 10.80
C SER A 95 -9.69 -7.75 11.04
N ILE A 96 -9.37 -8.48 12.13
CA ILE A 96 -7.99 -8.87 12.44
C ILE A 96 -7.46 -9.83 11.38
N GLY A 97 -8.26 -10.80 10.94
CA GLY A 97 -7.88 -11.74 9.88
C GLY A 97 -7.55 -11.04 8.56
N PHE A 98 -8.36 -10.05 8.17
CA PHE A 98 -8.12 -9.21 7.00
C PHE A 98 -6.82 -8.39 7.13
N LEU A 99 -6.59 -7.76 8.28
CA LEU A 99 -5.36 -7.01 8.53
C LEU A 99 -4.12 -7.91 8.43
N VAL A 100 -4.13 -9.07 9.08
CA VAL A 100 -2.99 -9.99 9.05
C VAL A 100 -2.74 -10.52 7.65
N LEU A 101 -3.79 -10.91 6.92
CA LEU A 101 -3.66 -11.41 5.55
C LEU A 101 -3.11 -10.33 4.61
N SER A 102 -3.64 -9.11 4.71
CA SER A 102 -3.16 -7.98 3.90
C SER A 102 -1.72 -7.61 4.22
N LEU A 103 -1.31 -7.67 5.50
CA LEU A 103 0.06 -7.39 5.92
C LEU A 103 1.05 -8.45 5.42
N ILE A 104 0.69 -9.73 5.53
CA ILE A 104 1.51 -10.84 5.00
C ILE A 104 1.65 -10.71 3.48
N GLY A 105 0.56 -10.46 2.77
CA GLY A 105 0.60 -10.28 1.33
C GLY A 105 1.42 -9.05 0.91
N ALA A 106 1.27 -7.92 1.61
CA ALA A 106 2.07 -6.73 1.38
C ALA A 106 3.57 -6.99 1.61
N ALA A 107 3.92 -7.68 2.69
CA ALA A 107 5.31 -8.04 3.00
C ALA A 107 5.89 -9.00 1.96
N PHE A 108 5.11 -9.98 1.51
CA PHE A 108 5.52 -10.94 0.49
C PHE A 108 5.78 -10.25 -0.85
N PHE A 109 4.84 -9.43 -1.34
CA PHE A 109 4.99 -8.72 -2.62
C PHE A 109 6.03 -7.61 -2.56
N GLY A 110 6.11 -6.87 -1.45
CA GLY A 110 7.16 -5.88 -1.24
C GLY A 110 8.55 -6.52 -1.20
N GLY A 111 8.69 -7.65 -0.50
CA GLY A 111 9.92 -8.45 -0.48
C GLY A 111 10.28 -9.03 -1.85
N LEU A 112 9.30 -9.51 -2.60
CA LEU A 112 9.49 -10.03 -3.95
C LEU A 112 10.00 -8.94 -4.90
N LEU A 113 9.40 -7.75 -4.88
CA LEU A 113 9.86 -6.63 -5.70
C LEU A 113 11.22 -6.10 -5.25
N GLY A 114 11.50 -6.08 -3.94
CA GLY A 114 12.83 -5.77 -3.42
C GLY A 114 13.90 -6.79 -3.85
N TYR A 115 13.55 -8.08 -3.89
CA TYR A 115 14.43 -9.13 -4.38
C TYR A 115 14.73 -8.96 -5.88
N VAL A 116 13.70 -8.69 -6.69
CA VAL A 116 13.87 -8.40 -8.13
C VAL A 116 14.76 -7.16 -8.35
N ALA A 117 14.58 -6.11 -7.55
CA ALA A 117 15.40 -4.90 -7.58
C ALA A 117 16.86 -5.15 -7.14
N SER A 118 17.12 -6.20 -6.35
CA SER A 118 18.47 -6.55 -5.92
C SER A 118 19.33 -7.09 -7.07
N TYR A 119 18.73 -7.64 -8.13
CA TYR A 119 19.46 -8.16 -9.28
C TYR A 119 20.26 -7.09 -10.06
N PRO A 120 19.66 -5.96 -10.50
CA PRO A 120 20.44 -4.87 -11.09
C PRO A 120 21.37 -4.21 -10.06
N ALA A 121 21.01 -4.24 -8.76
CA ALA A 121 21.84 -3.66 -7.71
C ALA A 121 23.22 -4.30 -7.56
N ILE A 122 23.32 -5.60 -7.82
CA ILE A 122 24.60 -6.32 -7.77
C ILE A 122 25.47 -6.02 -8.99
N ARG A 123 24.87 -5.62 -10.12
CA ARG A 123 25.55 -5.46 -11.41
C ARG A 123 26.06 -4.05 -11.68
N LEU A 124 25.47 -3.04 -11.05
CA LEU A 124 25.79 -1.62 -11.27
C LEU A 124 26.47 -1.03 -10.04
N ARG A 125 27.30 -0.01 -10.22
CA ARG A 125 28.04 0.65 -9.12
C ARG A 125 27.89 2.16 -9.21
N GLY A 126 27.93 2.82 -8.06
CA GLY A 126 27.91 4.28 -7.95
C GLY A 126 26.62 4.89 -8.50
N ASP A 127 26.75 5.95 -9.29
CA ASP A 127 25.62 6.77 -9.75
C ASP A 127 24.65 6.02 -10.68
N TYR A 128 25.16 5.07 -11.46
CA TYR A 128 24.32 4.24 -12.33
C TYR A 128 23.32 3.38 -11.55
N LEU A 129 23.71 2.92 -10.35
CA LEU A 129 22.80 2.19 -9.48
C LEU A 129 21.67 3.10 -8.98
N ALA A 130 22.01 4.32 -8.57
CA ALA A 130 21.03 5.28 -8.07
C ALA A 130 19.99 5.63 -9.14
N ILE A 131 20.45 5.94 -10.36
CA ILE A 131 19.58 6.32 -11.48
C ILE A 131 18.65 5.17 -11.86
N THR A 132 19.18 3.94 -11.94
CA THR A 132 18.36 2.78 -12.34
C THR A 132 17.28 2.44 -11.31
N LEU A 133 17.61 2.45 -10.02
CA LEU A 133 16.63 2.17 -8.97
C LEU A 133 15.55 3.26 -8.86
N LEU A 134 15.93 4.53 -9.05
CA LEU A 134 14.98 5.64 -9.11
C LEU A 134 14.06 5.48 -10.33
N ALA A 135 14.62 5.19 -11.50
CA ALA A 135 13.84 4.96 -12.72
C ALA A 135 12.88 3.77 -12.58
N MET A 136 13.30 2.68 -11.94
CA MET A 136 12.41 1.55 -11.66
C MET A 136 11.24 1.95 -10.77
N GLY A 137 11.49 2.73 -9.72
CA GLY A 137 10.43 3.25 -8.84
C GLY A 137 9.42 4.11 -9.59
N GLU A 138 9.91 4.99 -10.46
CA GLU A 138 9.09 5.85 -11.31
C GLU A 138 8.26 5.05 -12.32
N ILE A 139 8.85 4.03 -12.96
CA ILE A 139 8.11 3.13 -13.87
C ILE A 139 6.94 2.47 -13.13
N LEU A 140 7.16 2.04 -11.89
CA LEU A 140 6.13 1.40 -11.07
C LEU A 140 4.99 2.38 -10.75
N TRP A 141 5.32 3.64 -10.47
CA TRP A 141 4.33 4.72 -10.29
C TRP A 141 3.55 5.02 -11.57
N VAL A 142 4.22 5.14 -12.73
CA VAL A 142 3.58 5.38 -14.03
C VAL A 142 2.59 4.26 -14.38
N ILE A 143 2.96 3.00 -14.14
CA ILE A 143 2.08 1.84 -14.37
C ILE A 143 0.86 1.95 -13.46
N ALA A 144 1.06 2.26 -12.18
CA ALA A 144 -0.01 2.40 -11.20
C ALA A 144 -0.99 3.53 -11.54
N ASP A 145 -0.50 4.67 -12.03
CA ASP A 145 -1.33 5.84 -12.37
C ASP A 145 -2.08 5.67 -13.70
N ASN A 146 -1.44 5.05 -14.70
CA ASN A 146 -2.03 4.91 -16.04
C ASN A 146 -2.92 3.67 -16.17
N TRP A 147 -2.66 2.60 -15.41
CA TRP A 147 -3.37 1.34 -15.58
C TRP A 147 -4.57 1.24 -14.63
N GLN A 148 -5.71 1.78 -15.06
CA GLN A 148 -6.95 1.84 -14.26
C GLN A 148 -7.39 0.50 -13.64
N PRO A 149 -7.40 -0.65 -14.37
CA PRO A 149 -7.76 -1.96 -13.82
C PRO A 149 -6.89 -2.45 -12.65
N PHE A 150 -5.71 -1.86 -12.43
CA PHE A 150 -4.81 -2.31 -11.38
C PHE A 150 -5.21 -1.76 -10.00
N ILE A 151 -5.14 -0.44 -9.81
CA ILE A 151 -5.44 0.24 -8.53
C ILE A 151 -6.32 1.50 -8.70
N GLY A 152 -7.10 1.58 -9.78
CA GLY A 152 -7.96 2.74 -10.07
C GLY A 152 -7.27 3.88 -10.80
N GLY A 153 -6.00 3.71 -11.19
CA GLY A 153 -5.23 4.74 -11.87
C GLY A 153 -5.13 6.02 -11.02
N SER A 154 -5.26 7.17 -11.67
CA SER A 154 -5.24 8.50 -11.02
C SER A 154 -6.34 8.74 -9.99
N MET A 155 -7.46 8.01 -10.04
CA MET A 155 -8.54 8.12 -9.05
C MET A 155 -8.24 7.37 -7.76
N GLY A 156 -7.34 6.38 -7.83
CA GLY A 156 -7.02 5.49 -6.73
C GLY A 156 -8.19 4.59 -6.30
N VAL A 157 -7.91 3.75 -5.31
CA VAL A 157 -8.86 2.80 -4.72
C VAL A 157 -8.83 2.98 -3.20
N ARG A 158 -9.99 3.23 -2.60
CA ARG A 158 -10.16 3.12 -1.15
C ARG A 158 -10.04 1.65 -0.72
N ILE A 159 -9.65 1.41 0.52
CA ILE A 159 -9.49 0.07 1.08
C ILE A 159 -10.40 -0.03 2.32
N PRO A 160 -11.01 -1.20 2.63
CA PRO A 160 -11.78 -1.38 3.85
C PRO A 160 -10.97 -1.07 5.11
N ASP A 161 -11.61 -0.46 6.11
CA ASP A 161 -10.97 -0.02 7.34
C ASP A 161 -10.84 -1.19 8.32
N PRO A 162 -9.63 -1.74 8.59
CA PRO A 162 -9.47 -2.90 9.47
C PRO A 162 -9.76 -2.61 10.95
N PHE A 163 -9.80 -1.34 11.35
CA PHE A 163 -10.06 -0.91 12.73
C PHE A 163 -11.48 -0.39 12.95
N ARG A 164 -12.37 -0.52 11.96
CA ARG A 164 -13.77 -0.06 12.02
C ARG A 164 -14.57 -0.64 13.20
N TRP A 165 -14.13 -1.76 13.75
CA TRP A 165 -14.76 -2.41 14.91
C TRP A 165 -14.44 -1.72 16.25
N VAL A 166 -13.43 -0.84 16.30
CA VAL A 166 -12.98 -0.17 17.54
C VAL A 166 -13.78 1.11 17.84
N GLY A 167 -14.48 1.68 16.85
CA GLY A 167 -15.28 2.89 16.98
C GLY A 167 -15.16 3.82 15.78
#